data_AF-A0A0R3RXS2-F1
#
_entry.id   AF-A0A0R3RXS2-F1
#
_cell.length_a   1.000
_cell.length_b   1.000
_cell.length_c   1.000
_cell.angle_alpha   90.00
_cell.angle_beta   90.00
_cell.angle_gamma   90.00
#
_symmetry.space_group_name_H-M   'P 1'
#
loop_
_entity.id
_entity.type
_entity.pdbx_description
1 polymer ?
#
loop_
_entity_poly.entity_id
_entity_poly.type
_entity_poly.pdbx_seq_one_letter_code
_entity_poly.pdbx_strand_id
1 'polypeptide(L)'
;MSHFLDNELRTLSAAQLRQEKQNTSSQLLHVQQQISDLAYGNYRIYADAGSTTERCRELFGTASDLVEDIEKGIESVRESMKQFDSKNDDVIREFHYLKLAESKGSHLWDVLSLPKYMDICIRAGYYDMAYLLTNYGVQLQTHGLTKNPIIKRIADKLIDARYQLLDELFNRFAGPIDLANSIQIVNNIRKIPYLSSTQLRIMVLQYRDVYLEKRLFDIRVSLKSQPDFIFRMIEVYRDCMYDTMVLYLAVFPENEVSRRQPDVRIFCSSVDQRWDVWQTATSSVILNEWAVHNLDVMFNRISSVGNDVNIDIGSLTSKLMSFALSFGRMGIDFRPLIAETIDKFVIKRFSLKVQNAANNLKQCRTIEIDEEIPDALFLSDTQDGRQPSVPSVLAFWDDLCIYGNALIDALNELRSGLSPAQINAVLQELTNSIKIVICWLCDMEELVKKVVMEKAIKLLGRYFIPYINGCLLALFPYEKCCRPFYHTTFTLELYEKNCAIQIKEICNDCSNSIIIEKLLEEATCPMNGYVRSISTFANGSAEVKETNVPDNTVSQEVRITVRNSVLFNT
;
A
#
# COMPACT_ATOMS: atom_id res chain seq x y z
N MET A 1 -28.49 -97.27 -72.92
CA MET A 1 -29.61 -98.10 -73.42
C MET A 1 -30.21 -97.57 -74.73
N SER A 2 -30.22 -96.26 -75.00
CA SER A 2 -30.75 -95.66 -76.24
C SER A 2 -29.98 -96.01 -77.53
N HIS A 3 -28.65 -96.15 -77.47
CA HIS A 3 -27.80 -96.43 -78.66
C HIS A 3 -27.93 -97.85 -79.25
N PHE A 4 -28.50 -98.82 -78.53
CA PHE A 4 -28.67 -100.18 -79.02
C PHE A 4 -29.95 -100.35 -79.87
N LEU A 5 -31.02 -99.62 -79.53
CA LEU A 5 -32.31 -99.65 -80.22
C LEU A 5 -32.28 -98.97 -81.59
N ASP A 6 -31.48 -97.91 -81.75
CA ASP A 6 -31.42 -97.12 -83.00
C ASP A 6 -30.79 -97.89 -84.18
N ASN A 7 -29.89 -98.85 -83.90
CA ASN A 7 -29.26 -99.67 -84.94
C ASN A 7 -30.15 -100.83 -85.42
N GLU A 8 -30.94 -101.44 -84.54
CA GLU A 8 -31.91 -102.48 -84.93
C GLU A 8 -33.07 -101.90 -85.74
N LEU A 9 -33.58 -100.71 -85.38
CA LEU A 9 -34.73 -100.09 -86.05
C LEU A 9 -34.46 -99.68 -87.51
N ARG A 10 -33.19 -99.48 -87.92
CA ARG A 10 -32.80 -99.11 -89.29
C ARG A 10 -32.72 -100.29 -90.27
N THR A 11 -32.69 -101.52 -89.78
CA THR A 11 -32.54 -102.74 -90.62
C THR A 11 -33.85 -103.45 -90.95
N LEU A 12 -35.00 -102.99 -90.43
CA LEU A 12 -36.31 -103.62 -90.65
C LEU A 12 -37.16 -102.88 -91.70
N SER A 13 -37.94 -103.63 -92.48
CA SER A 13 -38.88 -103.09 -93.46
C SER A 13 -40.11 -102.45 -92.82
N ALA A 14 -40.76 -101.48 -93.48
CA ALA A 14 -41.89 -100.71 -92.92
C ALA A 14 -43.09 -101.57 -92.44
N ALA A 15 -43.25 -102.79 -92.99
CA ALA A 15 -44.25 -103.74 -92.53
C ALA A 15 -43.87 -104.38 -91.17
N GLN A 16 -42.60 -104.72 -90.97
CA GLN A 16 -42.10 -105.29 -89.72
C GLN A 16 -42.09 -104.26 -88.58
N LEU A 17 -41.87 -102.98 -88.89
CA LEU A 17 -41.95 -101.88 -87.91
C LEU A 17 -43.38 -101.61 -87.42
N ARG A 18 -44.40 -101.83 -88.26
CA ARG A 18 -45.82 -101.79 -87.83
C ARG A 18 -46.18 -102.98 -86.96
N GLN A 19 -45.65 -104.16 -87.25
CA GLN A 19 -45.83 -105.36 -86.45
C GLN A 19 -45.15 -105.21 -85.07
N GLU A 20 -43.92 -104.72 -85.04
CA GLU A 20 -43.21 -104.34 -83.80
C GLU A 20 -44.02 -103.32 -83.01
N LYS A 21 -44.48 -102.22 -83.62
CA LYS A 21 -45.33 -101.23 -82.93
C LYS A 21 -46.61 -101.84 -82.33
N GLN A 22 -47.29 -102.73 -83.06
CA GLN A 22 -48.47 -103.43 -82.54
C GLN A 22 -48.11 -104.41 -81.41
N ASN A 23 -46.98 -105.11 -81.52
CA ASN A 23 -46.46 -105.98 -80.46
C ASN A 23 -46.04 -105.19 -79.22
N THR A 24 -45.37 -104.03 -79.37
CA THR A 24 -45.02 -103.17 -78.24
C THR A 24 -46.28 -102.58 -77.61
N SER A 25 -47.29 -102.20 -78.40
CA SER A 25 -48.55 -101.67 -77.87
C SER A 25 -49.36 -102.73 -77.13
N SER A 26 -49.35 -103.98 -77.59
CA SER A 26 -50.00 -105.10 -76.89
C SER A 26 -49.23 -105.52 -75.64
N GLN A 27 -47.89 -105.54 -75.70
CA GLN A 27 -47.03 -105.74 -74.54
C GLN A 27 -47.19 -104.63 -73.51
N LEU A 28 -47.33 -103.37 -73.93
CA LEU A 28 -47.57 -102.25 -73.01
C LEU A 28 -48.93 -102.40 -72.33
N LEU A 29 -49.99 -102.72 -73.07
CA LEU A 29 -51.31 -103.02 -72.49
C LEU A 29 -51.25 -104.19 -71.52
N HIS A 30 -50.54 -105.27 -71.86
CA HIS A 30 -50.33 -106.42 -70.99
C HIS A 30 -49.56 -106.06 -69.72
N VAL A 31 -48.46 -105.31 -69.84
CA VAL A 31 -47.68 -104.81 -68.69
C VAL A 31 -48.52 -103.86 -67.84
N GLN A 32 -49.37 -103.04 -68.44
CA GLN A 32 -50.25 -102.14 -67.72
C GLN A 32 -51.34 -102.90 -66.95
N GLN A 33 -51.89 -103.98 -67.52
CA GLN A 33 -52.76 -104.92 -66.80
C GLN A 33 -52.01 -105.63 -65.68
N GLN A 34 -50.79 -106.13 -65.92
CA GLN A 34 -49.97 -106.76 -64.90
C GLN A 34 -49.61 -105.80 -63.76
N ILE A 35 -49.31 -104.53 -64.06
CA ILE A 35 -49.09 -103.49 -63.05
C ILE A 35 -50.37 -103.20 -62.30
N SER A 36 -51.52 -103.15 -62.98
CA SER A 36 -52.82 -102.94 -62.32
C SER A 36 -53.18 -104.10 -61.38
N ASP A 37 -52.98 -105.35 -61.79
CA ASP A 37 -53.23 -106.53 -60.98
C ASP A 37 -52.23 -106.64 -59.82
N LEU A 38 -50.96 -106.29 -60.05
CA LEU A 38 -49.93 -106.25 -59.01
C LEU A 38 -50.19 -105.12 -57.99
N ALA A 39 -50.63 -103.95 -58.48
CA ALA A 39 -50.99 -102.80 -57.66
C ALA A 39 -52.27 -103.05 -56.87
N TYR A 40 -53.25 -103.76 -57.44
CA TYR A 40 -54.46 -104.15 -56.73
C TYR A 40 -54.20 -105.25 -55.69
N GLY A 41 -53.45 -106.29 -56.07
CA GLY A 41 -53.10 -107.41 -55.18
C GLY A 41 -52.21 -107.00 -54.01
N ASN A 42 -51.35 -105.99 -54.20
CA ASN A 42 -50.42 -105.51 -53.16
C ASN A 42 -50.69 -104.05 -52.74
N TYR A 43 -51.91 -103.53 -52.91
CA TYR A 43 -52.22 -102.11 -52.66
C TYR A 43 -51.81 -101.67 -51.24
N ARG A 44 -51.95 -102.55 -50.24
CA ARG A 44 -51.53 -102.29 -48.86
C ARG A 44 -50.03 -102.08 -48.73
N ILE A 45 -49.22 -102.89 -49.41
CA ILE A 45 -47.76 -102.76 -49.37
C ILE A 45 -47.33 -101.45 -50.03
N TYR A 46 -47.98 -101.05 -51.14
CA TYR A 46 -47.71 -99.75 -51.77
C TYR A 46 -48.21 -98.56 -50.95
N ALA A 47 -49.35 -98.68 -50.27
CA ALA A 47 -49.86 -97.65 -49.36
C ALA A 47 -48.96 -97.50 -48.11
N ASP A 48 -48.46 -98.61 -47.56
CA ASP A 48 -47.49 -98.60 -46.46
C ASP A 48 -46.12 -98.10 -46.92
N ALA A 49 -45.66 -98.44 -48.12
CA ALA A 49 -44.45 -97.88 -48.71
C ALA A 49 -44.57 -96.37 -48.96
N GLY A 50 -45.74 -95.91 -49.42
CA GLY A 50 -46.05 -94.49 -49.60
C GLY A 50 -46.12 -93.73 -48.27
N SER A 51 -46.78 -94.29 -47.26
CA SER A 51 -46.90 -93.67 -45.94
C SER A 51 -45.56 -93.65 -45.19
N THR A 52 -44.75 -94.71 -45.31
CA THR A 52 -43.38 -94.72 -44.78
C THR A 52 -42.46 -93.77 -45.53
N THR A 53 -42.60 -93.62 -46.84
CA THR A 53 -41.85 -92.61 -47.63
C THR A 53 -42.24 -91.20 -47.21
N GLU A 54 -43.53 -90.91 -47.01
CA GLU A 54 -43.99 -89.60 -46.56
C GLU A 54 -43.52 -89.30 -45.14
N ARG A 55 -43.59 -90.28 -44.23
CA ARG A 55 -43.04 -90.15 -42.87
C ARG A 55 -41.53 -89.94 -42.88
N CYS A 56 -40.80 -90.64 -43.74
CA CYS A 56 -39.37 -90.38 -43.93
C CYS A 56 -39.14 -88.98 -44.48
N ARG A 57 -39.95 -88.49 -45.43
CA ARG A 57 -39.86 -87.14 -45.99
C ARG A 57 -40.09 -86.08 -44.91
N GLU A 58 -41.09 -86.25 -44.05
CA GLU A 58 -41.35 -85.38 -42.91
C GLU A 58 -40.18 -85.39 -41.92
N LEU A 59 -39.64 -86.57 -41.58
CA LEU A 59 -38.47 -86.68 -40.70
C LEU A 59 -37.20 -86.07 -41.30
N PHE A 60 -37.00 -86.18 -42.62
CA PHE A 60 -35.91 -85.51 -43.32
C PHE A 60 -36.12 -83.99 -43.38
N GLY A 61 -37.38 -83.54 -43.49
CA GLY A 61 -37.74 -82.12 -43.37
C GLY A 61 -37.37 -81.58 -41.99
N THR A 62 -37.82 -82.23 -40.92
CA THR A 62 -37.49 -81.81 -39.54
C THR A 62 -36.00 -81.92 -39.24
N ALA A 63 -35.31 -82.94 -39.75
CA ALA A 63 -33.86 -83.04 -39.63
C ALA A 63 -33.14 -81.92 -40.39
N SER A 64 -33.63 -81.51 -41.56
CA SER A 64 -33.09 -80.38 -42.32
C SER A 64 -33.29 -79.07 -41.56
N ASP A 65 -34.47 -78.85 -40.99
CA ASP A 65 -34.77 -77.65 -40.19
C ASP A 65 -33.86 -77.59 -38.94
N LEU A 66 -33.68 -78.71 -38.24
CA LEU A 66 -32.75 -78.79 -37.10
C LEU A 66 -31.30 -78.52 -37.49
N VAL A 67 -30.86 -78.98 -38.67
CA VAL A 67 -29.52 -78.68 -39.18
C VAL A 67 -29.37 -77.20 -39.49
N GLU A 68 -30.39 -76.57 -40.07
CA GLU A 68 -30.38 -75.12 -40.34
C GLU A 68 -30.34 -74.31 -39.04
N ASP A 69 -31.09 -74.73 -38.01
CA ASP A 69 -31.05 -74.09 -36.68
C ASP A 69 -29.71 -74.28 -35.98
N ILE A 70 -29.08 -75.46 -36.11
CA ILE A 70 -27.73 -75.71 -35.60
C ILE A 70 -26.72 -74.84 -36.34
N GLU A 71 -26.83 -74.69 -37.66
CA GLU A 71 -25.94 -73.84 -38.46
C GLU A 71 -26.08 -72.38 -38.04
N LYS A 72 -27.31 -71.87 -37.86
CA LYS A 72 -27.57 -70.54 -37.30
C LYS A 72 -27.00 -70.39 -35.89
N GLY A 73 -27.15 -71.40 -35.03
CA GLY A 73 -26.59 -71.43 -33.68
C GLY A 73 -25.06 -71.37 -33.67
N ILE A 74 -24.40 -72.13 -34.56
CA ILE A 74 -22.94 -72.11 -34.72
C ILE A 74 -22.46 -70.74 -35.20
N GLU A 75 -23.15 -70.11 -36.14
CA GLU A 75 -22.77 -68.76 -36.60
C GLU A 75 -22.94 -67.72 -35.48
N SER A 76 -24.02 -67.79 -34.71
CA SER A 76 -24.23 -66.92 -33.54
C SER A 76 -23.15 -67.10 -32.46
N VAL A 77 -22.73 -68.34 -32.18
CA VAL A 77 -21.60 -68.63 -31.27
C VAL A 77 -20.29 -68.11 -31.85
N ARG A 78 -20.06 -68.26 -33.16
CA ARG A 78 -18.86 -67.74 -33.84
C ARG A 78 -18.79 -66.22 -33.78
N GLU A 79 -19.90 -65.52 -33.99
CA GLU A 79 -19.99 -64.07 -33.85
C GLU A 79 -19.74 -63.63 -32.40
N SER A 80 -20.36 -64.33 -31.44
CA SER A 80 -20.15 -64.09 -30.01
C SER A 80 -18.69 -64.30 -29.60
N MET A 81 -18.02 -65.32 -30.15
CA MET A 81 -16.59 -65.58 -29.90
C MET A 81 -15.71 -64.49 -30.50
N LYS A 82 -16.01 -64.00 -31.73
CA LYS A 82 -15.29 -62.87 -32.32
C LYS A 82 -15.45 -61.59 -31.49
N GLN A 83 -16.66 -61.33 -30.99
CA GLN A 83 -16.91 -60.19 -30.11
C GLN A 83 -16.19 -60.37 -28.76
N PHE A 84 -16.14 -61.59 -28.23
CA PHE A 84 -15.39 -61.90 -27.02
C PHE A 84 -13.90 -61.69 -27.21
N ASP A 85 -13.30 -62.18 -28.30
CA ASP A 85 -11.88 -61.99 -28.60
C ASP A 85 -11.54 -60.49 -28.75
N SER A 86 -12.36 -59.71 -29.47
CA SER A 86 -12.16 -58.26 -29.58
C SER A 86 -12.20 -57.57 -28.22
N LYS A 87 -13.15 -57.93 -27.35
CA LYS A 87 -13.24 -57.38 -25.99
C LYS A 87 -12.09 -57.85 -25.11
N ASN A 88 -11.65 -59.09 -25.29
CA ASN A 88 -10.52 -59.64 -24.55
C ASN A 88 -9.22 -58.92 -24.91
N ASP A 89 -9.00 -58.59 -26.19
CA ASP A 89 -7.87 -57.77 -26.62
C ASP A 89 -7.93 -56.36 -26.00
N ASP A 90 -9.12 -55.75 -25.88
CA ASP A 90 -9.30 -54.48 -25.16
C ASP A 90 -8.91 -54.61 -23.68
N VAL A 91 -9.40 -55.65 -23.01
CA VAL A 91 -9.11 -55.92 -21.60
C VAL A 91 -7.62 -56.22 -21.37
N ILE A 92 -6.98 -56.98 -22.26
CA ILE A 92 -5.53 -57.24 -22.17
C ILE A 92 -4.74 -55.95 -22.33
N ARG A 93 -5.15 -55.05 -23.24
CA ARG A 93 -4.51 -53.74 -23.40
C ARG A 93 -4.68 -52.88 -22.16
N GLU A 94 -5.88 -52.82 -21.58
CA GLU A 94 -6.12 -52.10 -20.33
C GLU A 94 -5.30 -52.69 -19.17
N PHE A 95 -5.26 -54.02 -19.04
CA PHE A 95 -4.47 -54.70 -18.04
C PHE A 95 -2.97 -54.43 -18.20
N HIS A 96 -2.48 -54.36 -19.43
CA HIS A 96 -1.09 -53.99 -19.73
C HIS A 96 -0.79 -52.56 -19.26
N TYR A 97 -1.67 -51.58 -19.52
CA TYR A 97 -1.50 -50.21 -19.02
C TYR A 97 -1.56 -50.14 -17.49
N LEU A 98 -2.44 -50.90 -16.84
CA LEU A 98 -2.52 -50.98 -15.38
C LEU A 98 -1.24 -51.56 -14.77
N LYS A 99 -0.70 -52.64 -15.36
CA LYS A 99 0.56 -53.24 -14.93
C LYS A 99 1.75 -52.30 -15.11
N LEU A 100 1.77 -51.51 -16.19
CA LEU A 100 2.77 -50.46 -16.41
C LEU A 100 2.65 -49.33 -15.36
N ALA A 101 1.43 -48.95 -15.00
CA ALA A 101 1.16 -47.94 -13.96
C ALA A 101 1.52 -48.43 -12.55
N GLU A 102 1.30 -49.71 -12.23
CA GLU A 102 1.66 -50.32 -10.95
C GLU A 102 3.17 -50.46 -10.75
N SER A 103 3.94 -50.52 -11.84
CA SER A 103 5.39 -50.67 -11.77
C SER A 103 6.04 -49.52 -10.99
N LYS A 104 6.81 -49.87 -9.95
CA LYS A 104 7.47 -48.89 -9.06
C LYS A 104 8.51 -48.00 -9.74
N GLY A 105 8.92 -48.34 -10.96
CA GLY A 105 9.84 -47.55 -11.80
C GLY A 105 9.14 -46.65 -12.83
N SER A 106 7.81 -46.54 -12.78
CA SER A 106 7.08 -45.70 -13.73
C SER A 106 7.28 -44.22 -13.44
N HIS A 107 7.76 -43.47 -14.44
CA HIS A 107 7.88 -42.01 -14.40
C HIS A 107 6.55 -41.28 -14.12
N LEU A 108 5.41 -41.99 -14.21
CA LEU A 108 4.12 -41.48 -13.80
C LEU A 108 4.07 -41.13 -12.31
N TRP A 109 4.67 -41.97 -11.45
CA TRP A 109 4.73 -41.72 -10.00
C TRP A 109 5.61 -40.51 -9.67
N ASP A 110 6.67 -40.30 -10.44
CA ASP A 110 7.53 -39.11 -10.32
C ASP A 110 6.72 -37.84 -10.61
N VAL A 111 5.95 -37.82 -11.70
CA VAL A 111 5.09 -36.67 -12.05
C VAL A 111 3.98 -36.44 -11.01
N LEU A 112 3.35 -37.51 -10.53
CA LEU A 112 2.27 -37.42 -9.52
C LEU A 112 2.78 -36.97 -8.14
N SER A 113 4.06 -37.16 -7.84
CA SER A 113 4.67 -36.76 -6.58
C SER A 113 5.20 -35.32 -6.58
N LEU A 114 5.35 -34.67 -7.75
CA LEU A 114 5.83 -33.28 -7.86
C LEU A 114 5.12 -32.28 -6.95
N PRO A 115 3.77 -32.28 -6.81
CA PRO A 115 3.11 -31.34 -5.89
C PRO A 115 3.53 -31.55 -4.43
N LYS A 116 3.75 -32.79 -4.00
CA LYS A 116 4.23 -33.08 -2.64
C LYS A 116 5.66 -32.58 -2.45
N TYR A 117 6.51 -32.76 -3.46
CA TYR A 117 7.87 -32.23 -3.42
C TYR A 117 7.89 -30.71 -3.38
N MET A 118 7.02 -30.05 -4.15
CA MET A 118 6.84 -28.59 -4.10
C MET A 118 6.55 -28.12 -2.68
N ASP A 119 5.56 -28.75 -2.01
CA ASP A 119 5.20 -28.40 -0.64
C ASP A 119 6.38 -28.59 0.35
N ILE A 120 7.19 -29.64 0.17
CA ILE A 120 8.39 -29.88 0.97
C ILE A 120 9.45 -28.81 0.69
N CYS A 121 9.70 -28.48 -0.59
CA CYS A 121 10.68 -27.46 -0.97
C CYS A 121 10.33 -26.09 -0.40
N ILE A 122 9.05 -25.69 -0.44
CA ILE A 122 8.59 -24.41 0.12
C ILE A 122 8.78 -24.40 1.65
N ARG A 123 8.31 -25.44 2.35
CA ARG A 123 8.44 -25.52 3.83
C ARG A 123 9.88 -25.60 4.32
N ALA A 124 10.76 -26.27 3.57
CA ALA A 124 12.17 -26.41 3.91
C ALA A 124 13.03 -25.21 3.49
N GLY A 125 12.47 -24.22 2.77
CA GLY A 125 13.21 -23.05 2.31
C GLY A 125 14.08 -23.27 1.07
N TYR A 126 13.89 -24.38 0.34
CA TYR A 126 14.61 -24.66 -0.92
C TYR A 126 13.95 -23.93 -2.10
N TYR A 127 14.03 -22.60 -2.09
CA TYR A 127 13.33 -21.74 -3.04
C TYR A 127 13.77 -21.92 -4.49
N ASP A 128 15.05 -22.19 -4.74
CA ASP A 128 15.55 -22.46 -6.09
C ASP A 128 14.92 -23.71 -6.71
N MET A 129 14.74 -24.78 -5.91
CA MET A 129 14.08 -26.01 -6.37
C MET A 129 12.57 -25.82 -6.54
N ALA A 130 11.92 -25.10 -5.61
CA ALA A 130 10.50 -24.75 -5.74
C ALA A 130 10.25 -23.95 -7.03
N TYR A 131 11.10 -22.98 -7.32
CA TYR A 131 11.05 -22.22 -8.57
C TYR A 131 11.18 -23.10 -9.82
N LEU A 132 12.16 -24.02 -9.85
CA LEU A 132 12.34 -24.94 -10.98
C LEU A 132 11.08 -25.79 -11.22
N LEU A 133 10.41 -26.23 -10.16
CA LEU A 133 9.15 -26.96 -10.25
C LEU A 133 8.00 -26.11 -10.79
N THR A 134 7.92 -24.82 -10.43
CA THR A 134 6.93 -23.88 -10.99
C THR A 134 7.17 -23.68 -12.49
N ASN A 135 8.43 -23.50 -12.91
CA ASN A 135 8.79 -23.42 -14.33
C ASN A 135 8.43 -24.69 -15.10
N TYR A 136 8.66 -25.86 -14.49
CA TYR A 136 8.26 -27.13 -15.09
C TYR A 136 6.75 -27.19 -15.29
N GLY A 137 5.95 -26.72 -14.33
CA GLY A 137 4.50 -26.57 -14.48
C GLY A 137 4.11 -25.68 -15.68
N VAL A 138 4.78 -24.55 -15.88
CA VAL A 138 4.59 -23.67 -17.05
C VAL A 138 4.99 -24.38 -18.33
N GLN A 139 6.12 -25.10 -18.34
CA GLN A 139 6.56 -25.88 -19.50
C GLN A 139 5.52 -26.94 -19.90
N LEU A 140 4.95 -27.67 -18.92
CA LEU A 140 3.86 -28.63 -19.17
C LEU A 140 2.64 -27.99 -19.84
N GLN A 141 2.28 -26.76 -19.47
CA GLN A 141 1.22 -26.00 -20.13
C GLN A 141 1.62 -25.60 -21.56
N THR A 142 2.82 -25.07 -21.76
CA THR A 142 3.29 -24.62 -23.09
C THR A 142 3.45 -25.76 -24.10
N HIS A 143 3.88 -26.95 -23.66
CA HIS A 143 4.01 -28.13 -24.52
C HIS A 143 2.67 -28.81 -24.84
N GLY A 144 1.54 -28.29 -24.34
CA GLY A 144 0.21 -28.82 -24.66
C GLY A 144 -0.11 -30.18 -24.04
N LEU A 145 0.65 -30.61 -23.04
CA LEU A 145 0.45 -31.88 -22.30
C LEU A 145 -0.75 -31.82 -21.35
N THR A 146 -1.34 -30.63 -21.15
CA THR A 146 -2.52 -30.38 -20.33
C THR A 146 -3.84 -30.83 -20.95
N LYS A 147 -3.81 -31.50 -22.11
CA LYS A 147 -4.97 -32.25 -22.63
C LYS A 147 -5.42 -33.34 -21.66
N ASN A 148 -4.50 -33.92 -20.89
CA ASN A 148 -4.85 -34.86 -19.83
C ASN A 148 -5.24 -34.08 -18.55
N PRO A 149 -6.43 -34.33 -17.96
CA PRO A 149 -6.92 -33.60 -16.79
C PRO A 149 -6.05 -33.78 -15.55
N ILE A 150 -5.37 -34.92 -15.40
CA ILE A 150 -4.48 -35.20 -14.27
C ILE A 150 -3.21 -34.34 -14.36
N ILE A 151 -2.57 -34.32 -15.54
CA ILE A 151 -1.39 -33.50 -15.79
C ILE A 151 -1.73 -32.02 -15.67
N LYS A 152 -2.90 -31.61 -16.17
CA LYS A 152 -3.40 -30.23 -15.98
C LYS A 152 -3.48 -29.88 -14.49
N ARG A 153 -4.12 -30.71 -13.67
CA ARG A 153 -4.25 -30.46 -12.22
C ARG A 153 -2.90 -30.40 -11.51
N ILE A 154 -1.91 -31.18 -11.94
CA ILE A 154 -0.54 -31.13 -11.41
C ILE A 154 0.13 -29.82 -11.82
N ALA A 155 0.09 -29.46 -13.10
CA ALA A 155 0.67 -28.23 -13.62
C ALA A 155 0.07 -27.00 -12.93
N ASP A 156 -1.26 -26.94 -12.79
CA ASP A 156 -1.97 -25.87 -12.11
C ASP A 156 -1.52 -25.76 -10.65
N LYS A 157 -1.40 -26.88 -9.91
CA LYS A 157 -0.86 -26.85 -8.53
C LYS A 157 0.58 -26.34 -8.44
N LEU A 158 1.46 -26.74 -9.37
CA LEU A 158 2.86 -26.30 -9.38
C LEU A 158 2.97 -24.80 -9.71
N ILE A 159 2.06 -24.29 -10.53
CA ILE A 159 1.97 -22.87 -10.87
C ILE A 159 1.36 -22.10 -9.69
N ASP A 160 0.28 -22.57 -9.08
CA ASP A 160 -0.37 -21.92 -7.94
C ASP A 160 0.54 -21.83 -6.71
N ALA A 161 1.45 -22.80 -6.54
CA ALA A 161 2.47 -22.77 -5.50
C ALA A 161 3.37 -21.51 -5.57
N ARG A 162 3.43 -20.82 -6.71
CA ARG A 162 4.13 -19.53 -6.86
C ARG A 162 3.62 -18.48 -5.87
N TYR A 163 2.33 -18.46 -5.54
CA TYR A 163 1.77 -17.46 -4.64
C TYR A 163 2.31 -17.65 -3.22
N GLN A 164 2.41 -18.90 -2.77
CA GLN A 164 2.99 -19.23 -1.46
C GLN A 164 4.48 -18.90 -1.42
N LEU A 165 5.21 -19.20 -2.51
CA LEU A 165 6.62 -18.87 -2.63
C LEU A 165 6.85 -17.34 -2.59
N LEU A 166 6.06 -16.58 -3.35
CA LEU A 166 6.13 -15.12 -3.36
C LEU A 166 5.82 -14.53 -1.99
N ASP A 167 4.78 -15.02 -1.31
CA ASP A 167 4.42 -14.54 0.03
C ASP A 167 5.54 -14.80 1.05
N GLU A 168 6.10 -16.01 1.08
CA GLU A 168 7.21 -16.36 1.97
C GLU A 168 8.46 -15.49 1.68
N LEU A 169 8.79 -15.26 0.41
CA LEU A 169 9.94 -14.44 0.02
C LEU A 169 9.71 -12.95 0.31
N PHE A 170 8.52 -12.41 0.06
CA PHE A 170 8.20 -11.02 0.35
C PHE A 170 8.12 -10.77 1.87
N ASN A 171 7.60 -11.72 2.65
CA ASN A 171 7.55 -11.63 4.12
C ASN A 171 8.93 -11.44 4.76
N ARG A 172 10.02 -11.87 4.10
CA ARG A 172 11.39 -11.58 4.56
C ARG A 172 11.74 -10.10 4.55
N PHE A 173 11.13 -9.30 3.66
CA PHE A 173 11.30 -7.83 3.65
C PHE A 173 10.55 -7.13 4.77
N ALA A 174 9.51 -7.76 5.33
CA ALA A 174 8.75 -7.25 6.49
C ALA A 174 9.47 -7.44 7.85
N GLY A 175 10.77 -7.72 7.82
CA GLY A 175 11.66 -7.89 8.95
C GLY A 175 13.05 -7.25 8.72
N PRO A 176 13.98 -7.38 9.69
CA PRO A 176 15.36 -6.97 9.48
C PRO A 176 16.02 -7.88 8.45
N ILE A 177 16.59 -7.28 7.40
CA ILE A 177 17.24 -8.00 6.31
C ILE A 177 18.53 -7.26 5.92
N ASP A 178 19.59 -8.01 5.66
CA ASP A 178 20.85 -7.50 5.15
C ASP A 178 20.86 -7.39 3.62
N LEU A 179 21.80 -6.59 3.13
CA LEU A 179 21.89 -6.29 1.70
C LEU A 179 22.15 -7.54 0.85
N ALA A 180 23.01 -8.46 1.29
CA ALA A 180 23.33 -9.67 0.52
C ALA A 180 22.11 -10.58 0.37
N ASN A 181 21.40 -10.85 1.47
CA ASN A 181 20.17 -11.64 1.42
C ASN A 181 19.06 -10.96 0.60
N SER A 182 18.91 -9.64 0.68
CA SER A 182 17.91 -8.93 -0.15
C SER A 182 18.14 -9.08 -1.65
N ILE A 183 19.40 -9.01 -2.11
CA ILE A 183 19.78 -9.23 -3.50
C ILE A 183 19.49 -10.68 -3.90
N GLN A 184 19.85 -11.66 -3.07
CA GLN A 184 19.58 -13.07 -3.34
C GLN A 184 18.07 -13.35 -3.45
N ILE A 185 17.26 -12.84 -2.51
CA ILE A 185 15.82 -13.02 -2.51
C ILE A 185 15.20 -12.38 -3.74
N VAL A 186 15.55 -11.15 -4.11
CA VAL A 186 15.00 -10.53 -5.32
C VAL A 186 15.43 -11.26 -6.59
N ASN A 187 16.66 -11.76 -6.65
CA ASN A 187 17.10 -12.61 -7.76
C ASN A 187 16.28 -13.91 -7.86
N ASN A 188 15.88 -14.48 -6.73
CA ASN A 188 14.99 -15.64 -6.68
C ASN A 188 13.55 -15.28 -7.05
N ILE A 189 13.06 -14.09 -6.69
CA ILE A 189 11.73 -13.63 -7.09
C ILE A 189 11.68 -13.34 -8.61
N ARG A 190 12.72 -12.73 -9.18
CA ARG A 190 12.83 -12.44 -10.63
C ARG A 190 12.75 -13.67 -11.51
N LYS A 191 13.12 -14.82 -10.97
CA LYS A 191 13.03 -16.11 -11.64
C LYS A 191 11.56 -16.52 -11.84
N ILE A 192 10.68 -16.26 -10.86
CA ILE A 192 9.28 -16.72 -10.82
C ILE A 192 8.46 -16.09 -11.98
N PRO A 193 7.69 -16.89 -12.74
CA PRO A 193 6.94 -16.41 -13.89
C PRO A 193 5.74 -15.53 -13.51
N TYR A 194 5.28 -14.71 -14.46
CA TYR A 194 4.11 -13.83 -14.37
C TYR A 194 4.18 -12.75 -13.27
N LEU A 195 5.38 -12.26 -12.97
CA LEU A 195 5.60 -11.09 -12.13
C LEU A 195 6.25 -9.97 -12.94
N SER A 196 5.61 -8.81 -12.99
CA SER A 196 6.18 -7.65 -13.69
C SER A 196 7.28 -7.01 -12.85
N SER A 197 8.23 -6.34 -13.50
CA SER A 197 9.29 -5.61 -12.78
C SER A 197 8.72 -4.48 -11.90
N THR A 198 7.63 -3.84 -12.34
CA THR A 198 6.95 -2.79 -11.57
C THR A 198 6.28 -3.38 -10.33
N GLN A 199 5.56 -4.51 -10.48
CA GLN A 199 4.94 -5.22 -9.35
C GLN A 199 5.98 -5.62 -8.31
N LEU A 200 7.09 -6.22 -8.74
CA LEU A 200 8.18 -6.60 -7.84
C LEU A 200 8.70 -5.40 -7.02
N ARG A 201 8.97 -4.26 -7.66
CA ARG A 201 9.46 -3.05 -6.98
C ARG A 201 8.47 -2.54 -5.94
N ILE A 202 7.19 -2.48 -6.30
CA ILE A 202 6.12 -1.97 -5.41
C ILE A 202 5.90 -2.94 -4.24
N MET A 203 5.87 -4.26 -4.49
CA MET A 203 5.75 -5.25 -3.43
C MET A 203 6.91 -5.17 -2.44
N VAL A 204 8.16 -5.01 -2.91
CA VAL A 204 9.30 -4.83 -2.00
C VAL A 204 9.08 -3.62 -1.09
N LEU A 205 8.70 -2.47 -1.64
CA LEU A 205 8.46 -1.25 -0.85
C LEU A 205 7.28 -1.41 0.12
N GLN A 206 6.18 -2.04 -0.29
CA GLN A 206 5.04 -2.30 0.59
C GLN A 206 5.40 -3.19 1.79
N TYR A 207 6.18 -4.25 1.59
CA TYR A 207 6.62 -5.08 2.71
C TYR A 207 7.63 -4.34 3.60
N ARG A 208 8.40 -3.38 3.06
CA ARG A 208 9.24 -2.47 3.86
C ARG A 208 8.40 -1.47 4.66
N ASP A 209 7.26 -1.01 4.16
CA ASP A 209 6.32 -0.20 4.95
C ASP A 209 5.72 -1.01 6.11
N VAL A 210 5.40 -2.29 5.88
CA VAL A 210 4.97 -3.19 6.97
C VAL A 210 6.06 -3.30 8.05
N TYR A 211 7.34 -3.36 7.66
CA TYR A 211 8.45 -3.35 8.62
C TYR A 211 8.53 -2.03 9.41
N LEU A 212 8.40 -0.90 8.72
CA LEU A 212 8.39 0.43 9.35
C LEU A 212 7.24 0.55 10.36
N GLU A 213 6.01 0.18 9.98
CA GLU A 213 4.85 0.25 10.88
C GLU A 213 4.98 -0.67 12.09
N LYS A 214 5.57 -1.87 11.93
CA LYS A 214 5.91 -2.74 13.09
C LYS A 214 6.86 -2.05 14.05
N ARG A 215 7.94 -1.42 13.54
CA ARG A 215 8.89 -0.66 14.37
C ARG A 215 8.22 0.51 15.08
N LEU A 216 7.33 1.25 14.41
CA LEU A 216 6.59 2.35 15.00
C LEU A 216 5.63 1.88 16.09
N PHE A 217 4.97 0.73 15.89
CA PHE A 217 4.12 0.10 16.88
C PHE A 217 4.91 -0.29 18.14
N ASP A 218 6.08 -0.92 17.99
CA ASP A 218 6.95 -1.31 19.11
C ASP A 218 7.36 -0.09 19.96
N ILE A 219 7.71 1.03 19.32
CA ILE A 219 8.04 2.28 20.01
C ILE A 219 6.84 2.82 20.78
N ARG A 220 5.65 2.81 20.15
CA ARG A 220 4.41 3.31 20.78
C ARG A 220 4.05 2.50 22.02
N VAL A 221 4.25 1.19 22.00
CA VAL A 221 4.01 0.32 23.17
C VAL A 221 5.05 0.56 24.27
N SER A 222 6.31 0.78 23.89
CA SER A 222 7.41 0.95 24.85
C SER A 222 7.43 2.31 25.54
N LEU A 223 7.03 3.39 24.86
CA LEU A 223 7.11 4.76 25.37
C LEU A 223 5.70 5.27 25.73
N LYS A 224 5.40 5.32 27.04
CA LYS A 224 4.17 5.97 27.55
C LYS A 224 4.22 7.50 27.47
N SER A 225 5.42 8.08 27.37
CA SER A 225 5.66 9.53 27.27
C SER A 225 5.57 9.98 25.80
N GLN A 226 4.63 10.88 25.49
CA GLN A 226 4.40 11.38 24.12
C GLN A 226 5.56 12.20 23.49
N PRO A 227 6.36 13.01 24.20
CA PRO A 227 7.44 13.77 23.56
C PRO A 227 8.62 12.89 23.13
N ASP A 228 9.01 11.92 23.95
CA ASP A 228 10.08 10.97 23.63
C ASP A 228 9.72 10.08 22.43
N PHE A 229 8.43 9.77 22.28
CA PHE A 229 7.90 9.02 21.14
C PHE A 229 8.18 9.73 19.81
N ILE A 230 8.00 11.05 19.71
CA ILE A 230 8.21 11.79 18.45
C ILE A 230 9.68 11.78 18.04
N PHE A 231 10.58 12.03 18.98
CA PHE A 231 12.01 11.98 18.69
C PHE A 231 12.46 10.60 18.25
N ARG A 232 11.93 9.54 18.89
CA ARG A 232 12.26 8.17 18.53
C ARG A 232 11.62 7.73 17.21
N MET A 233 10.42 8.22 16.92
CA MET A 233 9.74 8.03 15.63
C MET A 233 10.60 8.59 14.49
N ILE A 234 11.09 9.83 14.60
CA ILE A 234 11.93 10.45 13.58
C ILE A 234 13.20 9.63 13.32
N GLU A 235 13.84 9.11 14.38
CA GLU A 235 15.00 8.22 14.24
C GLU A 235 14.65 6.93 13.50
N VAL A 236 13.50 6.32 13.79
CA VAL A 236 13.08 5.09 13.10
C VAL A 236 12.72 5.33 11.64
N TYR A 237 12.05 6.45 11.30
CA TYR A 237 11.85 6.84 9.91
C TYR A 237 13.19 7.01 9.20
N ARG A 238 14.13 7.76 9.80
CA ARG A 238 15.47 7.96 9.23
C ARG A 238 16.17 6.64 8.96
N ASP A 239 16.24 5.76 9.95
CA ASP A 239 16.99 4.51 9.84
C ASP A 239 16.31 3.53 8.85
N CYS A 240 14.99 3.33 8.97
CA CYS A 240 14.25 2.40 8.11
C CYS A 240 14.17 2.88 6.66
N MET A 241 13.99 4.18 6.43
CA MET A 241 13.99 4.73 5.08
C MET A 241 15.38 4.65 4.45
N TYR A 242 16.44 4.91 5.22
CA TYR A 242 17.81 4.84 4.71
C TYR A 242 18.15 3.41 4.28
N ASP A 243 17.89 2.43 5.16
CA ASP A 243 18.09 1.00 4.86
C ASP A 243 17.29 0.58 3.63
N THR A 244 16.04 1.03 3.51
CA THR A 244 15.16 0.69 2.39
C THR A 244 15.64 1.32 1.09
N MET A 245 16.10 2.57 1.10
CA MET A 245 16.65 3.24 -0.08
C MET A 245 17.96 2.57 -0.55
N VAL A 246 18.88 2.28 0.36
CA VAL A 246 20.14 1.58 0.04
C VAL A 246 19.83 0.20 -0.56
N LEU A 247 18.93 -0.56 0.07
CA LEU A 247 18.48 -1.85 -0.44
C LEU A 247 17.87 -1.71 -1.83
N TYR A 248 16.94 -0.77 -2.02
CA TYR A 248 16.22 -0.61 -3.28
C TYR A 248 17.18 -0.25 -4.43
N LEU A 249 18.10 0.69 -4.19
CA LEU A 249 19.07 1.11 -5.21
C LEU A 249 20.05 -0.01 -5.58
N ALA A 250 20.43 -0.87 -4.62
CA ALA A 250 21.30 -2.01 -4.89
C ALA A 250 20.57 -3.12 -5.67
N VAL A 251 19.30 -3.37 -5.31
CA VAL A 251 18.50 -4.43 -5.90
C VAL A 251 17.98 -4.04 -7.29
N PHE A 252 17.61 -2.77 -7.50
CA PHE A 252 17.02 -2.26 -8.74
C PHE A 252 17.83 -1.11 -9.35
N PRO A 253 19.02 -1.38 -9.91
CA PRO A 253 19.81 -0.34 -10.56
C PRO A 253 19.11 0.19 -11.82
N GLU A 254 19.22 1.50 -12.09
CA GLU A 254 18.50 2.18 -13.19
C GLU A 254 18.79 1.57 -14.59
N ASN A 255 19.94 0.93 -14.75
CA ASN A 255 20.39 0.30 -15.99
C ASN A 255 19.59 -0.96 -16.39
N GLU A 256 18.72 -1.51 -15.53
CA GLU A 256 17.93 -2.71 -15.86
C GLU A 256 16.90 -2.47 -16.97
N VAL A 257 16.35 -1.25 -17.07
CA VAL A 257 15.29 -0.91 -18.06
C VAL A 257 15.82 -0.99 -19.50
N SER A 258 17.13 -0.74 -19.70
CA SER A 258 17.73 -0.72 -21.04
C SER A 258 18.18 -2.09 -21.56
N ARG A 259 18.33 -3.11 -20.70
CA ARG A 259 18.93 -4.40 -21.11
C ARG A 259 17.93 -5.48 -21.55
N ARG A 260 16.64 -5.34 -21.25
CA ARG A 260 15.64 -6.41 -21.50
C ARG A 260 14.69 -6.17 -22.67
N GLN A 261 14.72 -4.99 -23.33
CA GLN A 261 13.87 -4.71 -24.49
C GLN A 261 14.58 -3.82 -25.54
N PRO A 262 15.26 -4.40 -26.53
CA PRO A 262 15.76 -3.66 -27.69
C PRO A 262 14.63 -3.21 -28.64
N ASP A 263 13.51 -3.95 -28.69
CA ASP A 263 12.53 -3.83 -29.79
C ASP A 263 11.33 -2.92 -29.51
N VAL A 264 11.20 -2.35 -28.30
CA VAL A 264 10.03 -1.54 -27.89
C VAL A 264 10.36 -0.04 -27.84
N ARG A 265 11.51 0.42 -28.36
CA ARG A 265 11.80 1.86 -28.41
C ARG A 265 10.98 2.63 -29.46
N ILE A 266 10.31 1.94 -30.39
CA ILE A 266 9.56 2.58 -31.49
C ILE A 266 8.06 2.76 -31.16
N PHE A 267 7.51 2.10 -30.13
CA PHE A 267 6.08 2.15 -29.80
C PHE A 267 5.73 2.82 -28.45
N CYS A 268 6.70 3.26 -27.65
CA CYS A 268 6.44 3.91 -26.35
C CYS A 268 5.87 5.34 -26.44
N SER A 269 5.31 5.77 -27.58
CA SER A 269 4.48 6.99 -27.65
C SER A 269 2.99 6.72 -27.47
N SER A 270 2.54 5.45 -27.40
CA SER A 270 1.14 5.13 -27.05
C SER A 270 1.08 4.53 -25.65
N VAL A 271 0.76 5.37 -24.66
CA VAL A 271 0.39 4.94 -23.31
C VAL A 271 -0.90 4.12 -23.41
N ASP A 272 -0.79 2.79 -23.32
CA ASP A 272 -1.96 1.93 -23.18
C ASP A 272 -2.58 2.21 -21.79
N GLN A 273 -3.68 2.98 -21.76
CA GLN A 273 -4.37 3.48 -20.55
C GLN A 273 -5.25 2.42 -19.87
N ARG A 274 -4.88 1.16 -19.97
CA ARG A 274 -5.56 0.05 -19.32
C ARG A 274 -5.07 -0.11 -17.89
N TRP A 275 -5.98 0.00 -16.92
CA TRP A 275 -5.67 -0.06 -15.48
C TRP A 275 -5.18 -1.43 -15.00
N ASP A 276 -5.47 -2.49 -15.76
CA ASP A 276 -5.06 -3.87 -15.51
C ASP A 276 -3.62 -4.17 -15.93
N VAL A 277 -2.99 -3.27 -16.70
CA VAL A 277 -1.60 -3.41 -17.17
C VAL A 277 -0.70 -2.46 -16.40
N TRP A 278 0.21 -3.03 -15.60
CA TRP A 278 1.20 -2.26 -14.84
C TRP A 278 2.16 -1.58 -15.81
N GLN A 279 2.10 -0.24 -15.88
CA GLN A 279 2.98 0.54 -16.73
C GLN A 279 4.45 0.37 -16.33
N THR A 280 5.35 0.51 -17.32
CA THR A 280 6.79 0.45 -17.07
C THR A 280 7.25 1.77 -16.48
N ALA A 281 7.20 1.89 -15.15
CA ALA A 281 7.78 3.03 -14.45
C ALA A 281 9.28 2.83 -14.23
N THR A 282 10.06 3.92 -14.31
CA THR A 282 11.46 3.95 -13.94
C THR A 282 11.61 3.65 -12.44
N SER A 283 12.70 2.97 -12.08
CA SER A 283 12.95 2.56 -10.69
C SER A 283 13.01 3.76 -9.74
N SER A 284 13.58 4.88 -10.19
CA SER A 284 13.71 6.11 -9.41
C SER A 284 12.38 6.79 -9.13
N VAL A 285 11.42 6.79 -10.08
CA VAL A 285 10.11 7.41 -9.86
C VAL A 285 9.35 6.72 -8.74
N ILE A 286 9.29 5.38 -8.76
CA ILE A 286 8.60 4.62 -7.71
C ILE A 286 9.23 4.87 -6.33
N LEU A 287 10.57 4.88 -6.26
CA LEU A 287 11.28 5.12 -5.01
C LEU A 287 11.04 6.54 -4.48
N ASN A 288 11.05 7.54 -5.36
CA ASN A 288 10.85 8.94 -4.99
C ASN A 288 9.44 9.17 -4.46
N GLU A 289 8.41 8.67 -5.16
CA GLU A 289 7.02 8.75 -4.71
C GLU A 289 6.83 8.07 -3.34
N TRP A 290 7.42 6.89 -3.16
CA TRP A 290 7.40 6.19 -1.87
C TRP A 290 8.07 6.99 -0.74
N ALA A 291 9.21 7.64 -1.03
CA ALA A 291 9.92 8.44 -0.05
C ALA A 291 9.14 9.71 0.33
N VAL A 292 8.56 10.40 -0.65
CA VAL A 292 7.71 11.58 -0.42
C VAL A 292 6.48 11.20 0.40
N HIS A 293 5.80 10.10 0.06
CA HIS A 293 4.65 9.61 0.82
C HIS A 293 4.98 9.36 2.29
N ASN A 294 6.10 8.68 2.57
CA ASN A 294 6.53 8.40 3.95
C ASN A 294 6.89 9.67 4.72
N LEU A 295 7.51 10.66 4.07
CA LEU A 295 7.77 11.97 4.66
C LEU A 295 6.47 12.70 5.00
N ASP A 296 5.50 12.73 4.08
CA ASP A 296 4.18 13.35 4.32
C ASP A 296 3.46 12.69 5.48
N VAL A 297 3.46 11.35 5.55
CA VAL A 297 2.87 10.60 6.67
C VAL A 297 3.56 10.98 7.98
N MET A 298 4.90 11.06 8.01
CA MET A 298 5.64 11.48 9.20
C MET A 298 5.29 12.91 9.62
N PHE A 299 5.29 13.87 8.69
CA PHE A 299 4.98 15.27 8.99
C PHE A 299 3.53 15.45 9.46
N ASN A 300 2.59 14.70 8.89
CA ASN A 300 1.20 14.65 9.36
C ASN A 300 1.12 14.11 10.78
N ARG A 301 1.88 13.06 11.11
CA ARG A 301 1.96 12.52 12.49
C ARG A 301 2.51 13.57 13.46
N ILE A 302 3.56 14.31 13.10
CA ILE A 302 4.13 15.41 13.91
C ILE A 302 3.09 16.54 14.10
N SER A 303 2.40 16.92 13.03
CA SER A 303 1.39 18.00 13.06
C SER A 303 0.11 17.64 13.85
N SER A 304 -0.15 16.34 14.01
CA SER A 304 -1.30 15.81 14.75
C SER A 304 -1.08 15.67 16.26
N VAL A 305 0.13 15.96 16.76
CA VAL A 305 0.42 15.84 18.19
C VAL A 305 -0.40 16.85 18.99
N GLY A 306 -0.97 16.39 20.10
CA GLY A 306 -1.77 17.23 21.00
C GLY A 306 -0.98 18.41 21.57
N ASN A 307 -1.65 19.54 21.79
CA ASN A 307 -1.03 20.76 22.26
C ASN A 307 -0.59 20.70 23.75
N ASP A 308 -1.03 19.68 24.49
CA ASP A 308 -0.67 19.49 25.90
C ASP A 308 0.74 18.91 26.09
N VAL A 309 1.35 18.37 25.03
CA VAL A 309 2.71 17.85 25.08
C VAL A 309 3.70 18.99 24.95
N ASN A 310 4.62 19.12 25.91
CA ASN A 310 5.75 20.04 25.77
C ASN A 310 6.85 19.38 24.93
N ILE A 311 7.09 19.94 23.74
CA ILE A 311 8.11 19.46 22.80
C ILE A 311 9.10 20.60 22.59
N ASP A 312 10.39 20.33 22.81
CA ASP A 312 11.45 21.26 22.45
C ASP A 312 11.58 21.34 20.92
N ILE A 313 11.14 22.47 20.36
CA ILE A 313 11.16 22.72 18.90
C ILE A 313 12.59 22.77 18.39
N GLY A 314 13.54 23.24 19.20
CA GLY A 314 14.95 23.34 18.81
C GLY A 314 15.57 21.96 18.57
N SER A 315 15.35 21.04 19.51
CA SER A 315 15.72 19.62 19.35
C SER A 315 14.97 18.97 18.18
N LEU A 316 13.66 19.23 18.01
CA LEU A 316 12.85 18.67 16.93
C LEU A 316 13.38 19.08 15.56
N THR A 317 13.59 20.38 15.34
CA THR A 317 14.17 20.92 14.11
C THR A 317 15.57 20.37 13.88
N SER A 318 16.40 20.27 14.92
CA SER A 318 17.76 19.71 14.80
C SER A 318 17.76 18.26 14.33
N LYS A 319 16.87 17.41 14.89
CA LYS A 319 16.72 16.02 14.45
C LYS A 319 16.21 15.90 13.02
N LEU A 320 15.20 16.71 12.64
CA LEU A 320 14.66 16.73 11.28
C LEU A 320 15.70 17.23 10.28
N MET A 321 16.45 18.27 10.60
CA MET A 321 17.54 18.79 9.75
C MET A 321 18.66 17.76 9.60
N SER A 322 19.04 17.06 10.68
CA SER A 322 20.00 15.96 10.61
C SER A 322 19.52 14.82 9.71
N PHE A 323 18.21 14.50 9.76
CA PHE A 323 17.60 13.52 8.88
C PHE A 323 17.64 14.01 7.42
N ALA A 324 17.21 15.23 7.11
CA ALA A 324 17.29 15.76 5.75
C ALA A 324 18.74 15.80 5.22
N LEU A 325 19.72 16.14 6.06
CA LEU A 325 21.13 16.15 5.68
C LEU A 325 21.65 14.77 5.27
N SER A 326 21.24 13.70 5.96
CA SER A 326 21.67 12.34 5.61
C SER A 326 21.09 11.88 4.26
N PHE A 327 19.90 12.35 3.90
CA PHE A 327 19.21 11.99 2.66
C PHE A 327 19.55 12.91 1.48
N GLY A 328 20.09 14.10 1.73
CA GLY A 328 20.59 14.99 0.67
C GLY A 328 21.67 14.31 -0.20
N ARG A 329 22.49 13.42 0.39
CA ARG A 329 23.47 12.60 -0.35
C ARG A 329 22.83 11.53 -1.24
N MET A 330 21.59 11.14 -0.93
CA MET A 330 20.79 10.19 -1.71
C MET A 330 19.89 10.90 -2.73
N GLY A 331 20.02 12.22 -2.88
CA GLY A 331 19.25 13.01 -3.85
C GLY A 331 17.88 13.46 -3.36
N ILE A 332 17.56 13.31 -2.07
CA ILE A 332 16.29 13.76 -1.48
C ILE A 332 16.59 14.89 -0.49
N ASP A 333 16.14 16.10 -0.83
CA ASP A 333 16.24 17.27 0.05
C ASP A 333 14.85 17.80 0.40
N PHE A 334 14.47 17.64 1.66
CA PHE A 334 13.18 18.08 2.20
C PHE A 334 13.33 19.15 3.29
N ARG A 335 14.48 19.83 3.36
CA ARG A 335 14.69 20.97 4.28
C ARG A 335 13.66 22.10 4.12
N PRO A 336 13.22 22.48 2.91
CA PRO A 336 12.15 23.47 2.75
C PRO A 336 10.83 23.02 3.40
N LEU A 337 10.48 21.73 3.27
CA LEU A 337 9.28 21.15 3.87
C LEU A 337 9.35 21.14 5.40
N ILE A 338 10.53 20.91 5.97
CA ILE A 338 10.76 21.03 7.41
C ILE A 338 10.47 22.45 7.88
N ALA A 339 11.01 23.46 7.20
CA ALA A 339 10.80 24.87 7.57
C ALA A 339 9.31 25.22 7.56
N GLU A 340 8.61 24.89 6.48
CA GLU A 340 7.17 25.16 6.35
C GLU A 340 6.34 24.43 7.43
N THR A 341 6.64 23.16 7.69
CA THR A 341 5.88 22.35 8.65
C THR A 341 6.11 22.84 10.08
N ILE A 342 7.36 23.15 10.44
CA ILE A 342 7.69 23.66 11.78
C ILE A 342 7.09 25.05 11.99
N ASP A 343 7.16 25.94 11.00
CA ASP A 343 6.55 27.27 11.10
C ASP A 343 5.04 27.17 11.36
N LYS A 344 4.32 26.35 10.58
CA LYS A 344 2.89 26.09 10.78
C LYS A 344 2.60 25.47 12.15
N PHE A 345 3.43 24.53 12.60
CA PHE A 345 3.27 23.86 13.89
C PHE A 345 3.44 24.83 15.07
N VAL A 346 4.48 25.66 15.04
CA VAL A 346 4.80 26.65 16.07
C VAL A 346 3.71 27.72 16.15
N ILE A 347 3.30 28.30 15.01
CA ILE A 347 2.26 29.34 14.97
C ILE A 347 0.92 28.79 15.49
N LYS A 348 0.52 27.59 15.07
CA LYS A 348 -0.72 26.96 15.52
C LYS A 348 -0.75 26.76 17.04
N ARG A 349 0.38 26.29 17.61
CA ARG A 349 0.51 26.07 19.05
C ARG A 349 0.47 27.40 19.82
N PHE A 350 1.18 28.41 19.33
CA PHE A 350 1.20 29.74 19.91
C PHE A 350 -0.21 30.36 19.92
N SER A 351 -0.89 30.36 18.77
CA SER A 351 -2.26 30.84 18.62
C SER A 351 -3.20 30.19 19.64
N LEU A 352 -3.17 28.86 19.78
CA LEU A 352 -4.04 28.18 20.74
C LEU A 352 -3.74 28.57 22.19
N LYS A 353 -2.46 28.66 22.59
CA LYS A 353 -2.09 29.04 23.96
C LYS A 353 -2.53 30.46 24.30
N VAL A 354 -2.30 31.39 23.37
CA VAL A 354 -2.66 32.79 23.50
C VAL A 354 -4.19 32.97 23.57
N GLN A 355 -4.93 32.31 22.68
CA GLN A 355 -6.39 32.33 22.68
C GLN A 355 -6.98 31.67 23.95
N ASN A 356 -6.40 30.57 24.41
CA ASN A 356 -6.81 29.94 25.67
C ASN A 356 -6.58 30.86 26.87
N ALA A 357 -5.44 31.57 26.91
CA ALA A 357 -5.17 32.55 27.96
C ALA A 357 -6.21 33.69 27.96
N ALA A 358 -6.55 34.24 26.79
CA ALA A 358 -7.57 35.28 26.68
C ALA A 358 -8.97 34.78 27.08
N ASN A 359 -9.33 33.57 26.66
CA ASN A 359 -10.61 32.96 27.00
C ASN A 359 -10.72 32.63 28.49
N ASN A 360 -9.62 32.24 29.14
CA ASN A 360 -9.59 32.02 30.58
C ASN A 360 -9.83 33.32 31.34
N LEU A 361 -9.20 34.42 30.93
CA LEU A 361 -9.44 35.74 31.52
C LEU A 361 -10.89 36.21 31.28
N LYS A 362 -11.43 36.00 30.08
CA LYS A 362 -12.83 36.31 29.75
C LYS A 362 -13.85 35.57 30.63
N GLN A 363 -13.49 34.41 31.17
CA GLN A 363 -14.37 33.64 32.06
C GLN A 363 -14.47 34.24 33.47
N CYS A 364 -13.56 35.15 33.85
CA CYS A 364 -13.64 35.87 35.12
C CYS A 364 -14.87 36.79 35.13
N ARG A 365 -15.67 36.70 36.20
CA ARG A 365 -16.94 37.45 36.38
C ARG A 365 -16.80 38.67 37.29
N THR A 366 -15.65 38.84 37.93
CA THR A 366 -15.35 39.93 38.84
C THR A 366 -13.98 40.49 38.51
N ILE A 367 -13.78 41.80 38.74
CA ILE A 367 -12.47 42.46 38.63
C ILE A 367 -12.14 42.95 40.03
N GLU A 368 -11.14 42.34 40.65
CA GLU A 368 -10.63 42.72 41.97
C GLU A 368 -9.25 43.36 41.76
N ILE A 369 -9.11 44.63 42.16
CA ILE A 369 -7.86 45.39 42.06
C ILE A 369 -7.56 45.94 43.44
N ASP A 370 -6.46 45.47 44.02
CA ASP A 370 -6.01 45.87 45.34
C ASP A 370 -5.30 47.24 45.28
N GLU A 371 -5.57 48.07 46.29
CA GLU A 371 -4.91 49.38 46.55
C GLU A 371 -5.09 50.48 45.47
N GLU A 372 -4.61 51.69 45.77
CA GLU A 372 -4.58 52.83 44.84
C GLU A 372 -3.34 52.74 43.94
N ILE A 373 -3.53 52.70 42.62
CA ILE A 373 -2.44 52.66 41.63
C ILE A 373 -1.62 53.95 41.73
N PRO A 374 -0.34 53.91 42.14
CA PRO A 374 0.48 55.11 42.25
C PRO A 374 0.70 55.73 40.86
N ASP A 375 0.63 57.07 40.77
CA ASP A 375 1.00 57.84 39.58
C ASP A 375 2.53 57.98 39.38
N ALA A 376 3.32 57.42 40.30
CA ALA A 376 4.76 57.61 40.35
C ALA A 376 5.46 56.98 39.14
N LEU A 377 6.26 57.82 38.47
CA LEU A 377 7.12 57.49 37.35
C LEU A 377 8.03 56.28 37.67
N PHE A 378 7.75 55.14 37.05
CA PHE A 378 8.68 54.02 37.04
C PHE A 378 9.88 54.38 36.15
N LEU A 379 10.95 54.86 36.79
CA LEU A 379 12.30 54.77 36.26
C LEU A 379 12.66 53.29 36.24
N SER A 380 12.56 52.66 35.06
CA SER A 380 13.23 51.38 34.84
C SER A 380 14.72 51.67 34.84
N ASP A 381 15.40 51.29 35.92
CA ASP A 381 16.85 51.28 35.96
C ASP A 381 17.28 50.22 34.94
N THR A 382 17.78 50.70 33.78
CA THR A 382 18.23 49.84 32.69
C THR A 382 19.58 49.27 33.10
N GLN A 383 19.56 48.23 33.92
CA GLN A 383 20.71 47.33 34.07
C GLN A 383 20.86 46.55 32.75
N ASP A 384 21.71 47.10 31.89
CA ASP A 384 22.56 46.37 30.95
C ASP A 384 21.89 45.25 30.14
N GLY A 385 21.22 45.63 29.04
CA GLY A 385 20.99 44.76 27.87
C GLY A 385 20.21 43.45 28.08
N ARG A 386 19.57 43.21 29.22
CA ARG A 386 18.87 41.95 29.50
C ARG A 386 17.50 42.20 30.17
N GLN A 387 16.47 42.04 29.35
CA GLN A 387 15.04 41.95 29.66
C GLN A 387 14.34 43.25 30.12
N PRO A 388 13.09 43.50 29.67
CA PRO A 388 12.26 44.55 30.25
C PRO A 388 11.95 44.20 31.72
N SER A 389 12.24 45.11 32.64
CA SER A 389 11.87 44.93 34.06
C SER A 389 10.35 44.95 34.18
N VAL A 390 9.78 43.89 34.77
CA VAL A 390 8.34 43.79 35.06
C VAL A 390 7.90 44.97 35.94
N PRO A 391 6.90 45.77 35.52
CA PRO A 391 6.32 46.79 36.39
C PRO A 391 5.63 46.13 37.59
N SER A 392 6.07 46.45 38.82
CA SER A 392 5.47 45.90 40.06
C SER A 392 3.98 46.24 40.21
N VAL A 393 3.51 47.28 39.53
CA VAL A 393 2.10 47.73 39.49
C VAL A 393 1.18 46.70 38.84
N LEU A 394 1.69 45.82 37.98
CA LEU A 394 0.86 44.77 37.38
C LEU A 394 0.37 43.75 38.43
N ALA A 395 1.07 43.64 39.58
CA ALA A 395 0.70 42.77 40.69
C ALA A 395 -0.63 43.11 41.34
N PHE A 396 -1.12 44.35 41.19
CA PHE A 396 -2.39 44.78 41.78
C PHE A 396 -3.62 44.14 41.12
N TRP A 397 -3.44 43.42 40.01
CA TRP A 397 -4.50 42.68 39.34
C TRP A 397 -4.05 41.26 39.00
N ASP A 398 -4.46 40.32 39.85
CA ASP A 398 -4.05 38.91 39.77
C ASP A 398 -4.44 38.24 38.45
N ASP A 399 -5.68 38.42 37.99
CA ASP A 399 -6.14 37.80 36.73
C ASP A 399 -5.33 38.29 35.52
N LEU A 400 -4.94 39.57 35.52
CA LEU A 400 -4.07 40.13 34.49
C LEU A 400 -2.65 39.55 34.57
N CYS A 401 -2.15 39.25 35.77
CA CYS A 401 -0.88 38.55 35.95
C CYS A 401 -0.94 37.10 35.46
N ILE A 402 -2.02 36.38 35.71
CA ILE A 402 -2.22 35.00 35.21
C ILE A 402 -2.24 35.01 33.68
N TYR A 403 -2.99 35.92 33.07
CA TYR A 403 -3.01 36.11 31.62
C TYR A 403 -1.63 36.51 31.07
N GLY A 404 -0.94 37.46 31.71
CA GLY A 404 0.39 37.91 31.35
C GLY A 404 1.43 36.79 31.39
N ASN A 405 1.43 35.98 32.45
CA ASN A 405 2.31 34.83 32.58
C ASN A 405 2.07 33.83 31.45
N ALA A 406 0.81 33.53 31.13
CA ALA A 406 0.48 32.63 30.03
C ALA A 406 0.96 33.16 28.66
N LEU A 407 0.89 34.48 28.43
CA LEU A 407 1.46 35.10 27.22
C LEU A 407 3.00 35.02 27.20
N ILE A 408 3.66 35.29 28.33
CA ILE A 408 5.13 35.22 28.45
C ILE A 408 5.60 33.78 28.23
N ASP A 409 4.90 32.80 28.80
CA ASP A 409 5.19 31.38 28.61
C ASP A 409 5.03 30.97 27.13
N ALA A 410 3.98 31.46 26.46
CA ALA A 410 3.80 31.24 25.03
C ALA A 410 4.93 31.89 24.20
N LEU A 411 5.36 33.10 24.55
CA LEU A 411 6.49 33.79 23.91
C LEU A 411 7.83 33.08 24.17
N ASN A 412 8.02 32.50 25.35
CA ASN A 412 9.22 31.76 25.71
C ASN A 412 9.37 30.46 24.91
N GLU A 413 8.27 29.77 24.60
CA GLU A 413 8.30 28.57 23.75
C GLU A 413 8.78 28.87 22.32
N LEU A 414 8.45 30.05 21.78
CA LEU A 414 8.89 30.49 20.45
C LEU A 414 10.40 30.61 20.33
N ARG A 415 11.13 30.79 21.44
CA ARG A 415 12.59 31.00 21.45
C ARG A 415 13.37 29.91 20.73
N SER A 416 12.86 28.69 20.79
CA SER A 416 13.48 27.50 20.21
C SER A 416 13.29 27.37 18.69
N GLY A 417 12.45 28.21 18.07
CA GLY A 417 12.09 28.17 16.65
C GLY A 417 11.92 29.54 15.99
N LEU A 418 12.67 30.55 16.45
CA LEU A 418 12.55 31.94 15.98
C LEU A 418 12.86 32.07 14.49
N SER A 419 11.85 32.47 13.71
CA SER A 419 12.00 32.90 12.33
C SER A 419 11.43 34.32 12.15
N PRO A 420 12.12 35.24 11.46
CA PRO A 420 11.58 36.57 11.16
C PRO A 420 10.23 36.53 10.42
N ALA A 421 9.96 35.45 9.67
CA ALA A 421 8.68 35.27 8.97
C ALA A 421 7.48 35.14 9.93
N GLN A 422 7.72 34.74 11.19
CA GLN A 422 6.66 34.53 12.18
C GLN A 422 6.21 35.82 12.86
N ILE A 423 6.97 36.92 12.77
CA ILE A 423 6.71 38.19 13.50
C ILE A 423 5.27 38.67 13.26
N ASN A 424 4.83 38.73 12.00
CA ASN A 424 3.50 39.22 11.67
C ASN A 424 2.39 38.30 12.22
N ALA A 425 2.57 36.98 12.14
CA ALA A 425 1.61 36.02 12.68
C ALA A 425 1.51 36.12 14.21
N VAL A 426 2.65 36.23 14.90
CA VAL A 426 2.72 36.40 16.36
C VAL A 426 2.03 37.70 16.80
N LEU A 427 2.29 38.81 16.08
CA LEU A 427 1.65 40.10 16.36
C LEU A 427 0.14 40.03 16.15
N GLN A 428 -0.33 39.38 15.08
CA GLN A 428 -1.76 39.20 14.80
C GLN A 428 -2.46 38.39 15.91
N GLU A 429 -1.86 37.30 16.36
CA GLU A 429 -2.45 36.49 17.44
C GLU A 429 -2.47 37.21 18.79
N LEU A 430 -1.41 37.95 19.15
CA LEU A 430 -1.39 38.78 20.36
C LEU A 430 -2.40 39.93 20.28
N THR A 431 -2.52 40.53 19.10
CA THR A 431 -3.52 41.57 18.83
C THR A 431 -4.93 41.04 19.01
N ASN A 432 -5.23 39.86 18.44
CA ASN A 432 -6.52 39.18 18.62
C ASN A 432 -6.78 38.83 20.09
N SER A 433 -5.77 38.36 20.81
CA SER A 433 -5.84 38.07 22.25
C SER A 433 -6.25 39.30 23.06
N ILE A 434 -5.55 40.41 22.85
CA ILE A 434 -5.84 41.67 23.56
C ILE A 434 -7.19 42.24 23.12
N LYS A 435 -7.59 42.08 21.86
CA LYS A 435 -8.93 42.44 21.38
C LYS A 435 -10.02 41.69 22.14
N ILE A 436 -9.87 40.38 22.37
CA ILE A 436 -10.81 39.58 23.18
C ILE A 436 -10.91 40.14 24.60
N VAL A 437 -9.78 40.48 25.22
CA VAL A 437 -9.74 41.06 26.58
C VAL A 437 -10.38 42.45 26.63
N ILE A 438 -10.13 43.30 25.62
CA ILE A 438 -10.75 44.64 25.54
C ILE A 438 -12.26 44.53 25.33
N CYS A 439 -12.73 43.62 24.46
CA CYS A 439 -14.17 43.38 24.30
C CYS A 439 -14.80 42.89 25.60
N TRP A 440 -14.15 41.97 26.32
CA TRP A 440 -14.62 41.52 27.64
C TRP A 440 -14.67 42.67 28.65
N LEU A 441 -13.67 43.55 28.66
CA LEU A 441 -13.69 44.76 29.49
C LEU A 441 -14.89 45.65 29.13
N CYS A 442 -15.19 45.86 27.85
CA CYS A 442 -16.37 46.61 27.43
C CYS A 442 -17.68 45.95 27.91
N ASP A 443 -17.80 44.62 27.84
CA ASP A 443 -18.97 43.89 28.36
C ASP A 443 -19.14 44.05 29.89
N MET A 444 -18.02 44.21 30.61
CA MET A 444 -17.99 44.40 32.06
C MET A 444 -18.26 45.84 32.52
N GLU A 445 -18.38 46.80 31.59
CA GLU A 445 -18.60 48.23 31.87
C GLU A 445 -19.86 48.46 32.72
N GLU A 446 -20.94 47.72 32.45
CA GLU A 446 -22.22 47.86 33.15
C GLU A 446 -22.26 47.16 34.51
N LEU A 447 -21.33 46.22 34.75
CA LEU A 447 -21.34 45.32 35.92
C LEU A 447 -20.35 45.75 37.02
N VAL A 448 -19.32 46.53 36.66
CA VAL A 448 -18.22 46.88 37.55
C VAL A 448 -18.27 48.37 37.94
N LYS A 449 -17.83 48.70 39.15
CA LYS A 449 -17.73 50.11 39.59
C LYS A 449 -16.77 50.89 38.68
N LYS A 450 -17.19 52.09 38.24
CA LYS A 450 -16.41 52.99 37.36
C LYS A 450 -14.95 53.20 37.80
N VAL A 451 -14.69 53.30 39.10
CA VAL A 451 -13.34 53.49 39.68
C VAL A 451 -12.44 52.27 39.43
N VAL A 452 -12.96 51.05 39.58
CA VAL A 452 -12.21 49.80 39.32
C VAL A 452 -11.96 49.64 37.82
N MET A 453 -12.92 50.08 37.01
CA MET A 453 -12.79 50.05 35.55
C MET A 453 -11.69 50.98 35.04
N GLU A 454 -11.63 52.21 35.56
CA GLU A 454 -10.55 53.16 35.24
C GLU A 454 -9.17 52.63 35.65
N LYS A 455 -9.09 51.94 36.81
CA LYS A 455 -7.87 51.25 37.25
C LYS A 455 -7.45 50.12 36.30
N ALA A 456 -8.39 49.29 35.88
CA ALA A 456 -8.14 48.18 34.93
C ALA A 456 -7.62 48.69 33.58
N ILE A 457 -8.23 49.75 33.05
CA ILE A 457 -7.83 50.41 31.79
C ILE A 457 -6.41 50.97 31.91
N LYS A 458 -6.09 51.62 33.03
CA LYS A 458 -4.75 52.15 33.31
C LYS A 458 -3.70 51.04 33.39
N LEU A 459 -3.98 49.94 34.08
CA LEU A 459 -3.07 48.79 34.16
C LEU A 459 -2.83 48.15 32.79
N LEU A 460 -3.89 47.94 32.01
CA LEU A 460 -3.81 47.31 30.70
C LEU A 460 -3.09 48.21 29.67
N GLY A 461 -3.53 49.46 29.53
CA GLY A 461 -3.04 50.37 28.50
C GLY A 461 -1.65 50.95 28.79
N ARG A 462 -1.39 51.37 30.03
CA ARG A 462 -0.17 52.11 30.38
C ARG A 462 1.00 51.23 30.81
N TYR A 463 0.72 50.04 31.35
CA TYR A 463 1.76 49.16 31.90
C TYR A 463 1.86 47.82 31.16
N PHE A 464 0.74 47.13 30.93
CA PHE A 464 0.76 45.77 30.39
C PHE A 464 1.14 45.70 28.91
N ILE A 465 0.46 46.47 28.03
CA ILE A 465 0.72 46.43 26.59
C ILE A 465 2.14 46.90 26.25
N PRO A 466 2.67 48.02 26.83
CA PRO A 466 4.06 48.42 26.62
C PRO A 466 5.06 47.36 27.08
N TYR A 467 4.78 46.66 28.19
CA TYR A 467 5.63 45.58 28.67
C TYR A 467 5.66 44.39 27.69
N ILE A 468 4.51 43.96 27.16
CA ILE A 468 4.45 42.89 26.15
C ILE A 468 5.16 43.32 24.85
N ASN A 469 5.02 44.57 24.42
CA ASN A 469 5.77 45.11 23.29
C ASN A 469 7.29 45.10 23.54
N GLY A 470 7.73 45.43 24.76
CA GLY A 470 9.13 45.28 25.17
C GLY A 470 9.62 43.82 25.11
N CYS A 471 8.79 42.87 25.55
CA CYS A 471 9.08 41.44 25.44
C CYS A 471 9.19 40.98 23.98
N LEU A 472 8.32 41.47 23.09
CA LEU A 472 8.38 41.19 21.65
C LEU A 472 9.67 41.69 21.00
N LEU A 473 10.08 42.93 21.30
CA LEU A 473 11.32 43.50 20.79
C LEU A 473 12.57 42.79 21.34
N ALA A 474 12.50 42.29 22.58
CA ALA A 474 13.55 41.46 23.16
C ALA A 474 13.63 40.08 22.48
N LEU A 475 12.49 39.49 22.10
CA LEU A 475 12.40 38.20 21.43
C LEU A 475 12.82 38.30 19.95
N PHE A 476 12.41 39.37 19.26
CA PHE A 476 12.72 39.68 17.87
C PHE A 476 13.57 40.97 17.76
N PRO A 477 14.85 40.92 18.15
CA PRO A 477 15.70 42.10 18.13
C PRO A 477 15.97 42.54 16.69
N TYR A 478 15.86 43.84 16.43
CA TYR A 478 16.09 44.48 15.12
C TYR A 478 17.40 44.02 14.46
N GLU A 479 18.47 43.95 15.25
CA GLU A 479 19.81 43.55 14.83
C GLU A 479 19.87 42.15 14.22
N LYS A 480 19.02 41.22 14.65
CA LYS A 480 19.00 39.84 14.15
C LYS A 480 17.89 39.59 13.14
N CYS A 481 16.73 40.23 13.31
CA CYS A 481 15.53 39.91 12.53
C CYS A 481 15.33 40.82 11.31
N CYS A 482 15.82 42.06 11.34
CA CYS A 482 15.52 43.04 10.31
C CYS A 482 16.78 43.57 9.62
N ARG A 483 17.82 43.94 10.39
CA ARG A 483 19.08 44.50 9.87
C ARG A 483 19.79 43.62 8.82
N PRO A 484 19.88 42.27 8.97
CA PRO A 484 20.56 41.41 8.00
C PRO A 484 19.84 41.28 6.66
N PHE A 485 18.55 41.59 6.60
CA PHE A 485 17.71 41.39 5.41
C PHE A 485 17.35 42.72 4.72
N TYR A 486 17.27 43.82 5.47
CA TYR A 486 16.70 45.09 5.01
C TYR A 486 17.61 46.31 5.21
N HIS A 487 18.92 46.09 5.42
CA HIS A 487 20.05 47.02 5.61
C HIS A 487 19.80 48.56 5.57
N THR A 488 19.05 49.11 4.62
CA THR A 488 18.85 50.55 4.40
C THR A 488 17.38 51.02 4.25
N THR A 489 16.39 50.13 4.21
CA THR A 489 14.98 50.51 3.95
C THR A 489 14.11 50.60 5.20
N PHE A 490 14.52 49.95 6.31
CA PHE A 490 13.77 49.95 7.56
C PHE A 490 14.63 50.50 8.70
N THR A 491 14.29 51.68 9.23
CA THR A 491 14.95 52.24 10.41
C THR A 491 14.49 51.52 11.68
N LEU A 492 15.31 51.57 12.74
CA LEU A 492 14.98 50.98 14.05
C LEU A 492 13.62 51.51 14.57
N GLU A 493 13.39 52.82 14.47
CA GLU A 493 12.15 53.46 14.90
C GLU A 493 10.92 52.95 14.11
N LEU A 494 11.07 52.69 12.81
CA LEU A 494 9.99 52.15 11.98
C LEU A 494 9.72 50.68 12.32
N TYR A 495 10.77 49.92 12.62
CA TYR A 495 10.65 48.54 13.07
C TYR A 495 9.97 48.44 14.44
N GLU A 496 10.38 49.24 15.41
CA GLU A 496 9.76 49.27 16.75
C GLU A 496 8.29 49.68 16.70
N LYS A 497 7.93 50.60 15.79
CA LYS A 497 6.54 51.00 15.56
C LYS A 497 5.68 49.90 14.92
N ASN A 498 6.26 49.11 14.02
CA ASN A 498 5.55 48.06 13.31
C ASN A 498 5.56 46.72 14.07
N CYS A 499 6.59 46.47 14.89
CA CYS A 499 6.74 45.30 15.74
C CYS A 499 6.17 45.55 17.14
N ALA A 500 5.01 46.20 17.19
CA ALA A 500 4.31 46.54 18.42
C ALA A 500 2.80 46.42 18.21
N ILE A 501 2.11 46.04 19.27
CA ILE A 501 0.66 45.95 19.30
C ILE A 501 0.10 47.37 19.27
N GLN A 502 -0.57 47.71 18.15
CA GLN A 502 -1.15 49.04 17.97
C GLN A 502 -2.56 49.10 18.54
N ILE A 503 -2.67 49.67 19.74
CA ILE A 503 -3.96 49.89 20.43
C ILE A 503 -4.94 50.67 19.55
N LYS A 504 -4.44 51.63 18.74
CA LYS A 504 -5.25 52.42 17.80
C LYS A 504 -5.98 51.57 16.76
N GLU A 505 -5.36 50.49 16.28
CA GLU A 505 -5.97 49.60 15.28
C GLU A 505 -7.01 48.69 15.93
N ILE A 506 -6.76 48.24 17.16
CA ILE A 506 -7.69 47.39 17.93
C ILE A 506 -8.96 48.15 18.31
N CYS A 507 -8.82 49.42 18.71
CA CYS A 507 -9.92 50.28 19.13
C CYS A 507 -10.87 50.66 17.98
N ASN A 508 -10.40 50.69 16.73
CA ASN A 508 -11.24 50.99 15.55
C ASN A 508 -12.21 49.85 15.21
N ASP A 509 -11.89 48.62 15.62
CA ASP A 509 -12.67 47.42 15.33
C ASP A 509 -13.72 47.08 16.41
N CYS A 510 -13.74 47.80 17.53
CA CYS A 510 -14.63 47.57 18.67
C CYS A 510 -15.74 48.64 18.71
N SER A 511 -16.94 48.25 19.19
CA SER A 511 -18.06 49.18 19.38
C SER A 511 -17.64 50.37 20.27
N ASN A 512 -17.85 51.61 19.82
CA ASN A 512 -17.48 52.83 20.55
C ASN A 512 -18.02 52.82 21.99
N SER A 513 -17.14 52.55 22.96
CA SER A 513 -17.38 52.65 24.40
C SER A 513 -16.47 53.74 24.97
N ILE A 514 -16.90 54.39 26.05
CA ILE A 514 -16.15 55.40 26.82
C ILE A 514 -14.80 54.82 27.32
N ILE A 515 -14.73 53.50 27.47
CA ILE A 515 -13.51 52.75 27.81
C ILE A 515 -12.45 52.88 26.73
N ILE A 516 -12.84 52.83 25.45
CA ILE A 516 -11.92 52.86 24.31
C ILE A 516 -11.24 54.23 24.20
N GLU A 517 -11.99 55.31 24.41
CA GLU A 517 -11.46 56.68 24.43
C GLU A 517 -10.45 56.87 25.57
N LYS A 518 -10.77 56.39 26.79
CA LYS A 518 -9.86 56.44 27.94
C LYS A 518 -8.62 55.56 27.79
N LEU A 519 -8.76 54.40 27.16
CA LEU A 519 -7.64 53.50 26.88
C LEU A 519 -6.71 54.12 25.83
N LEU A 520 -7.26 54.83 24.83
CA LEU A 520 -6.49 55.62 23.87
C LEU A 520 -5.76 56.80 24.53
N GLU A 521 -6.39 57.50 25.48
CA GLU A 521 -5.76 58.57 26.25
C GLU A 521 -4.60 58.05 27.12
N GLU A 522 -4.80 56.96 27.87
CA GLU A 522 -3.74 56.36 28.71
C GLU A 522 -2.63 55.70 27.87
N ALA A 523 -2.96 55.13 26.71
CA ALA A 523 -1.98 54.55 25.78
C ALA A 523 -1.12 55.60 25.04
N THR A 524 -1.65 56.82 24.88
CA THR A 524 -0.92 57.93 24.24
C THR A 524 -0.15 58.80 25.23
N CYS A 525 -0.37 58.60 26.54
CA CYS A 525 0.37 59.28 27.58
C CYS A 525 1.82 58.74 27.64
N PRO A 526 2.84 59.54 27.30
CA PRO A 526 4.20 59.04 27.18
C PRO A 526 4.75 58.63 28.55
N MET A 527 5.05 57.34 28.71
CA MET A 527 6.08 56.91 29.66
C MET A 527 7.43 57.41 29.11
N ASN A 528 7.80 58.63 29.46
CA ASN A 528 9.12 59.20 29.19
C ASN A 528 10.20 58.30 29.84
N GLY A 529 10.70 57.31 29.10
CA GLY A 529 11.76 56.42 29.58
C GLY A 529 12.02 55.19 28.72
N TYR A 530 11.01 54.57 28.12
CA TYR A 530 11.20 53.27 27.46
C TYR A 530 11.84 53.35 26.06
N VAL A 531 11.79 54.51 25.38
CA VAL A 531 12.21 54.66 23.97
C VAL A 531 13.55 55.41 23.82
N ARG A 532 14.16 55.92 24.90
CA ARG A 532 15.29 56.87 24.79
C ARG A 532 16.69 56.34 25.12
N SER A 533 16.84 55.07 25.51
CA SER A 533 18.11 54.53 26.02
C SER A 533 18.71 53.38 25.20
N ILE A 534 18.33 53.24 23.91
CA ILE A 534 19.06 52.40 22.95
C ILE A 534 19.97 53.25 22.02
N SER A 535 19.82 54.58 22.03
CA SER A 535 20.45 55.48 21.05
C SER A 535 21.80 56.12 21.45
N THR A 536 22.47 55.64 22.51
CA THR A 536 23.75 56.25 22.97
C THR A 536 24.92 55.28 23.15
N PHE A 537 25.00 54.21 22.34
CA PHE A 537 26.26 53.46 22.14
C PHE A 537 26.60 53.29 20.66
N ALA A 538 26.71 54.40 19.95
CA ALA A 538 27.42 54.46 18.68
C ALA A 538 27.99 55.86 18.48
N ASN A 539 28.98 56.23 19.30
CA ASN A 539 30.00 57.24 18.94
C ASN A 539 31.13 57.19 19.97
N GLY A 540 32.03 56.24 19.75
CA GLY A 540 33.37 56.23 20.32
C GLY A 540 34.35 56.07 19.17
N SER A 541 34.66 57.18 18.50
CA SER A 541 35.80 57.28 17.59
C SER A 541 37.08 57.11 18.40
N ALA A 542 37.69 55.93 18.29
CA ALA A 542 39.08 55.70 18.67
C ALA A 542 39.83 55.21 17.43
N GLU A 543 40.58 56.13 16.83
CA GLU A 543 41.64 55.82 15.87
C GLU A 543 42.66 54.88 16.54
N VAL A 544 42.76 53.63 16.10
CA VAL A 544 44.02 52.85 16.19
C VAL A 544 44.16 51.93 14.97
N LYS A 545 45.12 52.32 14.13
CA LYS A 545 45.95 51.61 13.15
C LYS A 545 45.80 50.07 13.02
N GLU A 546 45.74 49.65 11.76
CA GLU A 546 46.00 48.28 11.28
C GLU A 546 47.31 47.69 11.84
N THR A 547 47.28 46.42 12.24
CA THR A 547 48.28 45.40 11.87
C THR A 547 47.85 43.98 12.32
N ASN A 548 47.60 43.12 11.33
CA ASN A 548 47.72 41.65 11.22
C ASN A 548 47.93 40.78 12.47
N VAL A 549 47.05 39.76 12.66
CA VAL A 549 47.38 38.35 13.03
C VAL A 549 46.27 37.41 12.46
N PRO A 550 46.57 36.18 11.99
CA PRO A 550 45.62 35.31 11.28
C PRO A 550 44.79 34.37 12.18
N ASP A 551 43.75 33.79 11.56
CA ASP A 551 42.97 32.57 11.87
C ASP A 551 42.98 31.97 13.29
N ASN A 552 41.78 31.93 13.91
CA ASN A 552 41.21 30.73 14.53
C ASN A 552 39.77 31.00 15.04
N THR A 553 38.77 30.50 14.31
CA THR A 553 37.36 30.46 14.70
C THR A 553 37.10 29.28 15.63
N VAL A 554 36.95 29.57 16.93
CA VAL A 554 36.24 28.70 17.88
C VAL A 554 34.94 29.42 18.26
N SER A 555 33.81 28.93 17.76
CA SER A 555 32.47 29.40 18.13
C SER A 555 32.23 29.12 19.61
N GLN A 556 32.34 30.15 20.45
CA GLN A 556 31.86 30.12 21.83
C GLN A 556 30.34 30.36 21.83
N GLU A 557 29.58 29.32 22.14
CA GLU A 557 28.17 29.42 22.52
C GLU A 557 28.02 30.37 23.72
N VAL A 558 27.53 31.58 23.49
CA VAL A 558 27.07 32.45 24.57
C VAL A 558 25.70 31.96 25.01
N ARG A 559 25.69 31.06 26.00
CA ARG A 559 24.50 30.71 26.78
C ARG A 559 23.97 31.97 27.47
N ILE A 560 22.96 32.61 26.88
CA ILE A 560 22.16 33.64 27.55
C ILE A 560 21.04 32.92 28.32
N THR A 561 21.35 32.56 29.57
CA THR A 561 20.37 32.03 30.53
C THR A 561 19.38 33.14 30.88
N VAL A 562 18.11 32.99 30.48
CA VAL A 562 17.00 33.71 31.10
C VAL A 562 16.56 32.81 32.24
N ARG A 563 16.91 33.16 33.48
CA ARG A 563 16.34 32.52 34.66
C ARG A 563 14.92 33.05 34.80
N ASN A 564 13.93 32.16 34.74
CA ASN A 564 12.54 32.31 35.20
C ASN A 564 12.03 33.76 35.31
N SER A 565 11.63 34.36 34.19
CA SER A 565 10.81 35.58 34.21
C SER A 565 9.36 35.18 34.45
N VAL A 566 9.04 34.83 35.69
CA VAL A 566 7.67 34.68 36.20
C VAL A 566 7.26 36.07 36.71
N LEU A 567 6.08 36.58 36.35
CA LEU A 567 5.57 37.84 36.93
C LEU A 567 5.60 37.75 38.46
N PHE A 568 5.18 36.62 39.05
CA PHE A 568 5.34 36.27 40.46
C PHE A 568 5.32 34.75 40.67
N ASN A 569 6.15 34.21 41.57
CA ASN A 569 6.00 32.84 42.08
C ASN A 569 4.69 32.75 42.87
N THR A 570 3.75 31.92 42.43
CA THR A 570 2.78 31.31 43.34
C THR A 570 3.35 30.09 44.02
#